data_AF-A0A4P5V339-F1
#
_entry.id   AF-A0A4P5V339-F1
#
_cell.length_a   1.000
_cell.length_b   1.000
_cell.length_c   1.000
_cell.angle_alpha   90.00
_cell.angle_beta   90.00
_cell.angle_gamma   90.00
#
_symmetry.space_group_name_H-M   'P 1'
#
loop_
_entity.id
_entity.type
_entity.pdbx_description
1 polymer ?
#
loop_
_entity_poly.entity_id
_entity_poly.type
_entity_poly.pdbx_seq_one_letter_code
_entity_poly.pdbx_strand_id
1 'polypeptide(L)'
;MIRGVIFDLGDTLILGRSAADSGAIWESMAAGLTAWLQQNTNTLPDPAVFRQRFLHHSAQDKLRRDVTHVEYSTAAILAQVYTELGWPLPAPAQAAAALHACYAPTEEQWEPMPGVHQMLQELQHAGCRLAIVSNAGDSANVQRLVDRHNLRAYFDPLVISADLGIRKPDARIFAALLNQWQLPPAQVAMVGDTLAADVLGAHNAGLRSVWLRTRAARADNVAHTAGIIPDAAIDTLAELPAVLRNLPQHAQREPKLSIIIPVFNEAATIVQLVERVRRVPLRIELVLVNDASTDGSRALLDQLANAPDTVIIHHALNRGKGTAIASGLAAASGAVAVIQDADLEYDPQDFVRMLVPIREGRAQVVYGARNLESQRPLMRFGNQLLSALTRMLYGSQLSDMETCYKMMSRAVYLTLALECRRFDVEAEITAKVLRAGHHILEVPISYTARYENKKLSPTDGLPALWALLKYRFFSR
;
A
#
# COMPACT_ATOMS: atom_id res chain seq x y z
N MET A 1 -7.02 24.65 -0.76
CA MET A 1 -8.13 24.63 0.22
C MET A 1 -9.03 23.46 -0.13
N ILE A 2 -9.52 22.72 0.88
CA ILE A 2 -10.48 21.63 0.68
C ILE A 2 -11.85 22.21 0.34
N ARG A 3 -12.51 21.65 -0.67
CA ARG A 3 -13.85 22.04 -1.15
C ARG A 3 -14.86 20.90 -1.11
N GLY A 4 -14.38 19.66 -1.00
CA GLY A 4 -15.21 18.47 -0.88
C GLY A 4 -14.70 17.55 0.22
N VAL A 5 -15.61 16.97 0.99
CA VAL A 5 -15.28 16.00 2.04
C VAL A 5 -16.14 14.76 1.85
N ILE A 6 -15.47 13.64 1.66
CA ILE A 6 -16.04 12.32 1.52
C ILE A 6 -15.88 11.60 2.86
N PHE A 7 -16.92 10.94 3.32
CA PHE A 7 -16.90 10.17 4.56
C PHE A 7 -17.13 8.69 4.26
N ASP A 8 -16.43 7.82 4.98
CA ASP A 8 -16.99 6.49 5.25
C ASP A 8 -18.19 6.62 6.20
N LEU A 9 -19.07 5.61 6.21
CA LEU A 9 -20.25 5.60 7.08
C LEU A 9 -19.95 4.88 8.41
N GLY A 10 -19.57 3.60 8.33
CA GLY A 10 -19.45 2.71 9.48
C GLY A 10 -18.18 2.99 10.28
N ASP A 11 -18.28 3.00 11.60
CA ASP A 11 -17.21 3.38 12.52
C ASP A 11 -16.59 4.77 12.27
N THR A 12 -17.21 5.58 11.40
CA THR A 12 -16.77 6.93 10.99
C THR A 12 -17.81 7.99 11.30
N LEU A 13 -19.02 7.87 10.74
CA LEU A 13 -20.17 8.75 11.03
C LEU A 13 -21.13 8.11 12.03
N ILE A 14 -21.20 6.78 12.04
CA ILE A 14 -21.97 5.97 12.98
C ILE A 14 -21.06 4.91 13.59
N LEU A 15 -21.23 4.60 14.89
CA LEU A 15 -20.40 3.65 15.63
C LEU A 15 -21.20 2.40 15.98
N GLY A 16 -20.62 1.23 15.74
CA GLY A 16 -21.23 -0.05 16.13
C GLY A 16 -20.98 -0.38 17.60
N ARG A 17 -22.05 -0.58 18.38
CA ARG A 17 -22.03 -0.87 19.83
C ARG A 17 -21.28 -2.16 20.22
N SER A 18 -21.13 -3.13 19.30
CA SER A 18 -20.45 -4.40 19.55
C SER A 18 -19.43 -4.71 18.46
N ALA A 19 -18.15 -4.66 18.81
CA ALA A 19 -17.07 -5.27 18.02
C ALA A 19 -16.77 -6.72 18.45
N ALA A 20 -17.50 -7.25 19.44
CA ALA A 20 -17.03 -8.38 20.23
C ALA A 20 -17.32 -9.76 19.61
N ASP A 21 -18.23 -9.88 18.64
CA ASP A 21 -18.43 -11.16 17.95
C ASP A 21 -19.00 -10.99 16.53
N SER A 22 -18.11 -10.78 15.56
CA SER A 22 -18.50 -10.72 14.15
C SER A 22 -19.22 -11.99 13.68
N GLY A 23 -18.96 -13.15 14.29
CA GLY A 23 -19.62 -14.41 13.94
C GLY A 23 -21.08 -14.42 14.35
N ALA A 24 -21.39 -13.98 15.57
CA ALA A 24 -22.76 -13.88 16.07
C ALA A 24 -23.63 -12.91 15.23
N ILE A 25 -23.04 -11.83 14.71
CA ILE A 25 -23.73 -10.87 13.84
C ILE A 25 -24.14 -11.53 12.52
N TRP A 26 -23.21 -12.19 11.83
CA TRP A 26 -23.51 -12.88 10.57
C TRP A 26 -24.54 -14.00 10.75
N GLU A 27 -24.48 -14.72 11.86
CA GLU A 27 -25.47 -15.73 12.21
C GLU A 27 -26.88 -15.14 12.42
N SER A 28 -26.97 -14.00 13.10
CA SER A 28 -28.24 -13.29 13.29
C SER A 28 -28.82 -12.78 11.98
N MET A 29 -27.97 -12.20 11.11
CA MET A 29 -28.37 -11.75 9.78
C MET A 29 -28.89 -12.90 8.92
N ALA A 30 -28.15 -14.01 8.87
CA ALA A 30 -28.55 -15.20 8.13
C ALA A 30 -29.86 -15.81 8.68
N ALA A 31 -30.05 -15.81 10.00
CA ALA A 31 -31.29 -16.26 10.62
C ALA A 31 -32.48 -15.38 10.23
N GLY A 32 -32.33 -14.05 10.26
CA GLY A 32 -33.37 -13.10 9.83
C GLY A 32 -33.76 -13.27 8.37
N LEU A 33 -32.76 -13.42 7.49
CA LEU A 33 -32.97 -13.69 6.07
C LEU A 33 -33.75 -14.99 5.83
N THR A 34 -33.28 -16.08 6.44
CA THR A 34 -33.87 -17.42 6.31
C THR A 34 -35.31 -17.45 6.81
N ALA A 35 -35.57 -16.88 8.00
CA ALA A 35 -36.90 -16.84 8.59
C ALA A 35 -37.88 -16.07 7.71
N TRP A 36 -37.45 -14.92 7.16
CA TRP A 36 -38.30 -14.12 6.28
C TRP A 36 -38.63 -14.88 4.99
N LEU A 37 -37.64 -15.48 4.33
CA LEU A 37 -37.83 -16.26 3.11
C LEU A 37 -38.79 -17.44 3.35
N GLN A 38 -38.61 -18.18 4.44
CA GLN A 38 -39.47 -19.32 4.78
C GLN A 38 -40.94 -18.92 4.99
N GLN A 39 -41.20 -17.74 5.55
CA GLN A 39 -42.55 -17.27 5.86
C GLN A 39 -43.23 -16.60 4.65
N ASN A 40 -42.47 -16.00 3.75
CA ASN A 40 -43.00 -15.08 2.73
C ASN A 40 -42.76 -15.54 1.29
N THR A 41 -42.11 -16.69 1.09
CA THR A 41 -41.89 -17.28 -0.23
C THR A 41 -42.11 -18.79 -0.20
N ASN A 42 -42.48 -19.36 -1.36
CA ASN A 42 -42.49 -20.81 -1.58
C ASN A 42 -41.21 -21.29 -2.27
N THR A 43 -40.16 -20.47 -2.21
CA THR A 43 -38.92 -20.68 -2.97
C THR A 43 -37.79 -21.25 -2.12
N LEU A 44 -38.04 -21.51 -0.83
CA LEU A 44 -37.04 -22.00 0.12
C LEU A 44 -37.40 -23.42 0.62
N PRO A 45 -37.06 -24.49 -0.14
CA PRO A 45 -37.36 -25.87 0.23
C PRO A 45 -36.69 -26.33 1.54
N ASP A 46 -35.44 -25.91 1.79
CA ASP A 46 -34.67 -26.32 2.96
C ASP A 46 -33.98 -25.10 3.63
N PRO A 47 -34.59 -24.53 4.68
CA PRO A 47 -34.04 -23.39 5.40
C PRO A 47 -32.66 -23.65 6.04
N ALA A 48 -32.38 -24.89 6.47
CA ALA A 48 -31.13 -25.23 7.14
C ALA A 48 -29.97 -25.28 6.13
N VAL A 49 -30.19 -25.93 4.99
CA VAL A 49 -29.22 -25.99 3.89
C VAL A 49 -28.95 -24.59 3.34
N PHE A 50 -29.99 -23.78 3.16
CA PHE A 50 -29.84 -22.40 2.72
C PHE A 50 -28.94 -21.59 3.66
N ARG A 51 -29.26 -21.60 4.97
CA ARG A 51 -28.51 -20.83 5.96
C ARG A 51 -27.04 -21.23 5.98
N GLN A 52 -26.75 -22.54 5.95
CA GLN A 52 -25.39 -23.06 5.90
C GLN A 52 -24.63 -22.57 4.64
N ARG A 53 -25.26 -22.66 3.47
CA ARG A 53 -24.65 -22.23 2.20
C ARG A 53 -24.46 -20.71 2.14
N PHE A 54 -25.43 -19.95 2.59
CA PHE A 54 -25.37 -18.49 2.62
C PHE A 54 -24.22 -17.99 3.52
N LEU A 55 -24.07 -18.57 4.71
CA LEU A 55 -22.94 -18.24 5.61
C LEU A 55 -21.59 -18.64 4.99
N HIS A 56 -21.53 -19.81 4.34
CA HIS A 56 -20.32 -20.27 3.67
C HIS A 56 -19.87 -19.31 2.56
N HIS A 57 -20.79 -18.95 1.64
CA HIS A 57 -20.49 -18.00 0.57
C HIS A 57 -20.16 -16.61 1.11
N SER A 58 -20.86 -16.13 2.14
CA SER A 58 -20.56 -14.85 2.78
C SER A 58 -19.13 -14.80 3.35
N ALA A 59 -18.67 -15.89 3.97
CA ALA A 59 -17.31 -16.00 4.49
C ALA A 59 -16.25 -16.06 3.38
N GLN A 60 -16.49 -16.84 2.31
CA GLN A 60 -15.59 -16.90 1.15
C GLN A 60 -15.50 -15.57 0.44
N ASP A 61 -16.63 -14.91 0.21
CA ASP A 61 -16.68 -13.61 -0.43
C ASP A 61 -15.90 -12.58 0.37
N LYS A 62 -16.04 -12.54 1.70
CA LYS A 62 -15.25 -11.62 2.54
C LYS A 62 -13.75 -11.75 2.24
N LEU A 63 -13.22 -12.97 2.24
CA LEU A 63 -11.82 -13.24 1.92
C LEU A 63 -11.44 -12.81 0.50
N ARG A 64 -12.33 -13.03 -0.47
CA ARG A 64 -12.08 -12.65 -1.87
C ARG A 64 -12.04 -11.14 -2.05
N ARG A 65 -12.99 -10.41 -1.46
CA ARG A 65 -13.11 -8.95 -1.61
C ARG A 65 -11.94 -8.19 -0.99
N ASP A 66 -11.37 -8.73 0.09
CA ASP A 66 -10.16 -8.17 0.72
C ASP A 66 -8.94 -8.21 -0.23
N VAL A 67 -8.92 -9.16 -1.16
CA VAL A 67 -7.83 -9.34 -2.14
C VAL A 67 -8.13 -8.70 -3.49
N THR A 68 -9.36 -8.84 -3.99
CA THR A 68 -9.71 -8.42 -5.36
C THR A 68 -10.24 -6.99 -5.46
N HIS A 69 -10.66 -6.40 -4.33
CA HIS A 69 -11.33 -5.10 -4.27
C HIS A 69 -12.59 -5.00 -5.15
N VAL A 70 -13.19 -6.14 -5.45
CA VAL A 70 -14.52 -6.26 -6.06
C VAL A 70 -15.56 -6.30 -4.95
N GLU A 71 -16.74 -5.73 -5.19
CA GLU A 71 -17.89 -5.89 -4.29
C GLU A 71 -18.88 -6.88 -4.89
N TYR A 72 -19.29 -7.87 -4.10
CA TYR A 72 -20.42 -8.74 -4.44
C TYR A 72 -21.59 -8.38 -3.52
N SER A 73 -22.74 -8.00 -4.06
CA SER A 73 -23.86 -7.61 -3.18
C SER A 73 -24.40 -8.83 -2.41
N THR A 74 -25.03 -8.60 -1.26
CA THR A 74 -25.73 -9.67 -0.53
C THR A 74 -26.85 -10.28 -1.37
N ALA A 75 -27.45 -9.48 -2.26
CA ALA A 75 -28.39 -9.97 -3.27
C ALA A 75 -27.73 -10.96 -4.24
N ALA A 76 -26.48 -10.71 -4.64
CA ALA A 76 -25.72 -11.63 -5.51
C ALA A 76 -25.41 -12.96 -4.80
N ILE A 77 -25.03 -12.91 -3.52
CA ILE A 77 -24.83 -14.13 -2.71
C ILE A 77 -26.13 -14.92 -2.60
N LEU A 78 -27.25 -14.25 -2.29
CA LEU A 78 -28.58 -14.87 -2.25
C LEU A 78 -28.88 -15.59 -3.58
N ALA A 79 -28.69 -14.90 -4.70
CA ALA A 79 -28.94 -15.46 -6.02
C ALA A 79 -28.01 -16.65 -6.35
N GLN A 80 -26.75 -16.57 -5.94
CA GLN A 80 -25.76 -17.63 -6.12
C GLN A 80 -26.16 -18.91 -5.36
N VAL A 81 -26.57 -18.79 -4.09
CA VAL A 81 -27.00 -19.93 -3.28
C VAL A 81 -28.22 -20.63 -3.91
N TYR A 82 -29.22 -19.85 -4.33
CA TYR A 82 -30.40 -20.39 -4.99
C TYR A 82 -30.07 -21.11 -6.29
N THR A 83 -29.18 -20.52 -7.09
CA THR A 83 -28.73 -21.11 -8.36
C THR A 83 -27.96 -22.41 -8.13
N GLU A 84 -27.05 -22.43 -7.14
CA GLU A 84 -26.30 -23.64 -6.76
C GLU A 84 -27.23 -24.79 -6.35
N LEU A 85 -28.29 -24.47 -5.59
CA LEU A 85 -29.24 -25.46 -5.07
C LEU A 85 -30.35 -25.82 -6.06
N GLY A 86 -30.37 -25.21 -7.25
CA GLY A 86 -31.40 -25.45 -8.27
C GLY A 86 -32.79 -24.97 -7.86
N TRP A 87 -32.87 -23.96 -7.00
CA TRP A 87 -34.14 -23.43 -6.49
C TRP A 87 -34.60 -22.20 -7.27
N PRO A 88 -35.92 -22.00 -7.42
CA PRO A 88 -36.44 -20.81 -8.09
C PRO A 88 -36.09 -19.56 -7.28
N LEU A 89 -35.56 -18.52 -7.93
CA LEU A 89 -35.27 -17.26 -7.23
C LEU A 89 -36.57 -16.61 -6.70
N PRO A 90 -36.54 -15.98 -5.51
CA PRO A 90 -37.64 -15.13 -5.06
C PRO A 90 -37.83 -13.95 -6.03
N ALA A 91 -39.05 -13.44 -6.16
CA ALA A 91 -39.31 -12.27 -6.98
C ALA A 91 -38.50 -11.05 -6.48
N PRO A 92 -38.12 -10.08 -7.33
CA PRO A 92 -37.26 -8.97 -6.92
C PRO A 92 -37.72 -8.21 -5.66
N ALA A 93 -39.03 -7.97 -5.53
CA ALA A 93 -39.60 -7.33 -4.34
C ALA A 93 -39.49 -8.20 -3.07
N GLN A 94 -39.64 -9.52 -3.21
CA GLN A 94 -39.45 -10.46 -2.11
C GLN A 94 -37.97 -10.54 -1.72
N ALA A 95 -37.06 -10.58 -2.68
CA ALA A 95 -35.61 -10.56 -2.42
C ALA A 95 -35.21 -9.29 -1.66
N ALA A 96 -35.70 -8.12 -2.07
CA ALA A 96 -35.44 -6.85 -1.38
C ALA A 96 -35.97 -6.85 0.06
N ALA A 97 -37.18 -7.35 0.30
CA ALA A 97 -37.74 -7.46 1.65
C ALA A 97 -37.00 -8.50 2.52
N ALA A 98 -36.54 -9.60 1.93
CA ALA A 98 -35.69 -10.59 2.60
C ALA A 98 -34.35 -9.98 3.03
N LEU A 99 -33.72 -9.18 2.16
CA LEU A 99 -32.49 -8.46 2.49
C LEU A 99 -32.72 -7.42 3.59
N HIS A 100 -33.86 -6.73 3.59
CA HIS A 100 -34.22 -5.85 4.72
C HIS A 100 -34.26 -6.62 6.04
N ALA A 101 -34.91 -7.79 6.08
CA ALA A 101 -34.92 -8.66 7.26
C ALA A 101 -33.54 -9.19 7.65
N CYS A 102 -32.65 -9.41 6.68
CA CYS A 102 -31.25 -9.80 6.90
C CYS A 102 -30.48 -8.73 7.69
N TYR A 103 -30.64 -7.46 7.33
CA TYR A 103 -29.86 -6.37 7.92
C TYR A 103 -30.47 -5.76 9.18
N ALA A 104 -31.79 -5.88 9.37
CA ALA A 104 -32.51 -5.31 10.51
C ALA A 104 -31.86 -5.56 11.90
N PRO A 105 -31.34 -6.76 12.24
CA PRO A 105 -30.71 -7.01 13.54
C PRO A 105 -29.45 -6.17 13.80
N THR A 106 -28.79 -5.68 12.74
CA THR A 106 -27.58 -4.87 12.84
C THR A 106 -27.90 -3.38 12.82
N GLU A 107 -28.97 -2.96 12.16
CA GLU A 107 -29.38 -1.56 12.06
C GLU A 107 -29.64 -0.91 13.43
N GLU A 108 -30.09 -1.69 14.42
CA GLU A 108 -30.33 -1.20 15.79
C GLU A 108 -29.06 -1.01 16.63
N GLN A 109 -27.93 -1.55 16.17
CA GLN A 109 -26.66 -1.52 16.90
C GLN A 109 -25.78 -0.31 16.56
N TRP A 110 -26.21 0.48 15.57
CA TRP A 110 -25.51 1.67 15.12
C TRP A 110 -26.02 2.92 15.83
N GLU A 111 -25.08 3.75 16.27
CA GLU A 111 -25.38 5.07 16.85
C GLU A 111 -24.59 6.17 16.14
N PRO A 112 -25.10 7.40 16.06
CA PRO A 112 -24.33 8.53 15.56
C PRO A 112 -23.05 8.74 16.38
N MET A 113 -21.94 9.03 15.70
CA MET A 113 -20.71 9.41 16.36
C MET A 113 -20.88 10.72 17.14
N PRO A 114 -20.23 10.88 18.32
CA PRO A 114 -20.31 12.11 19.09
C PRO A 114 -19.92 13.34 18.26
N GLY A 115 -20.80 14.35 18.25
CA GLY A 115 -20.57 15.61 17.54
C GLY A 115 -20.75 15.56 16.01
N VAL A 116 -21.22 14.44 15.44
CA VAL A 116 -21.31 14.28 13.98
C VAL A 116 -22.17 15.36 13.31
N HIS A 117 -23.38 15.65 13.80
CA HIS A 117 -24.24 16.68 13.19
C HIS A 117 -23.64 18.08 13.28
N GLN A 118 -23.04 18.44 14.42
CA GLN A 118 -22.37 19.74 14.59
C GLN A 118 -21.20 19.89 13.60
N MET A 119 -20.38 18.85 13.46
CA MET A 119 -19.27 18.83 12.51
C MET A 119 -19.76 18.97 11.07
N LEU A 120 -20.80 18.23 10.66
CA LEU A 120 -21.33 18.29 9.29
C LEU A 120 -21.89 19.69 8.99
N GLN A 121 -22.59 20.30 9.94
CA GLN A 121 -23.09 21.68 9.82
C GLN A 121 -21.94 22.69 9.66
N GLU A 122 -20.88 22.58 10.46
CA GLU A 122 -19.71 23.46 10.32
C GLU A 122 -19.05 23.33 8.93
N LEU A 123 -18.91 22.12 8.41
CA LEU A 123 -18.33 21.91 7.08
C LEU A 123 -19.22 22.46 5.96
N GLN A 124 -20.55 22.31 6.06
CA GLN A 124 -21.49 22.91 5.11
C GLN A 124 -21.45 24.45 5.16
N HIS A 125 -21.42 25.06 6.36
CA HIS A 125 -21.28 26.51 6.51
C HIS A 125 -19.94 27.02 5.96
N ALA A 126 -18.88 26.20 6.02
CA ALA A 126 -17.60 26.48 5.37
C ALA A 126 -17.62 26.29 3.85
N GLY A 127 -18.76 25.94 3.25
CA GLY A 127 -18.94 25.76 1.81
C GLY A 127 -18.41 24.44 1.25
N CYS A 128 -18.17 23.44 2.10
CA CYS A 128 -17.73 22.12 1.65
C CYS A 128 -18.92 21.32 1.11
N ARG A 129 -18.73 20.65 -0.03
CA ARG A 129 -19.62 19.59 -0.51
C ARG A 129 -19.35 18.32 0.29
N LEU A 130 -20.40 17.63 0.73
CA LEU A 130 -20.26 16.43 1.55
C LEU A 130 -20.85 15.23 0.82
N ALA A 131 -20.16 14.09 0.88
CA ALA A 131 -20.63 12.83 0.33
C ALA A 131 -20.28 11.66 1.23
N ILE A 132 -20.97 10.54 1.02
CA ILE A 132 -20.62 9.25 1.62
C ILE A 132 -20.07 8.35 0.53
N VAL A 133 -18.96 7.67 0.80
CA VAL A 133 -18.47 6.52 0.02
C VAL A 133 -18.33 5.36 0.99
N SER A 134 -19.19 4.34 0.88
CA SER A 134 -19.23 3.21 1.82
C SER A 134 -19.00 1.87 1.14
N ASN A 135 -18.12 1.06 1.74
CA ASN A 135 -17.97 -0.34 1.38
C ASN A 135 -19.07 -1.16 2.08
N ALA A 136 -20.16 -1.45 1.39
CA ALA A 136 -21.32 -2.15 1.96
C ALA A 136 -21.88 -3.19 0.99
N GLY A 137 -22.42 -4.28 1.54
CA GLY A 137 -23.01 -5.37 0.75
C GLY A 137 -24.44 -5.10 0.27
N ASP A 138 -25.12 -4.09 0.80
CA ASP A 138 -26.49 -3.73 0.44
C ASP A 138 -26.70 -2.21 0.45
N SER A 139 -27.09 -1.66 -0.69
CA SER A 139 -27.31 -0.21 -0.85
C SER A 139 -28.52 0.27 -0.05
N ALA A 140 -29.61 -0.51 -0.03
CA ALA A 140 -30.82 -0.15 0.69
C ALA A 140 -30.58 -0.04 2.21
N ASN A 141 -29.74 -0.91 2.79
CA ASN A 141 -29.30 -0.82 4.17
C ASN A 141 -28.55 0.47 4.48
N VAL A 142 -27.58 0.84 3.65
CA VAL A 142 -26.87 2.13 3.81
C VAL A 142 -27.84 3.30 3.76
N GLN A 143 -28.79 3.28 2.82
CA GLN A 143 -29.83 4.31 2.75
C GLN A 143 -30.62 4.37 4.06
N ARG A 144 -31.16 3.25 4.56
CA ARG A 144 -31.92 3.22 5.82
C ARG A 144 -31.11 3.73 7.02
N LEU A 145 -29.83 3.36 7.14
CA LEU A 145 -28.96 3.86 8.20
C LEU A 145 -28.79 5.39 8.14
N VAL A 146 -28.60 5.94 6.95
CA VAL A 146 -28.48 7.39 6.76
C VAL A 146 -29.78 8.11 7.11
N ASP A 147 -30.95 7.56 6.75
CA ASP A 147 -32.25 8.16 7.11
C ASP A 147 -32.52 8.06 8.62
N ARG A 148 -32.29 6.88 9.21
CA ARG A 148 -32.50 6.61 10.64
C ARG A 148 -31.76 7.59 11.54
N HIS A 149 -30.57 8.02 11.11
CA HIS A 149 -29.72 8.94 11.87
C HIS A 149 -29.81 10.40 11.41
N ASN A 150 -30.79 10.75 10.57
CA ASN A 150 -31.01 12.09 10.06
C ASN A 150 -29.78 12.68 9.34
N LEU A 151 -29.05 11.83 8.62
CA LEU A 151 -27.82 12.21 7.91
C LEU A 151 -28.10 12.62 6.45
N ARG A 152 -29.24 12.21 5.89
CA ARG A 152 -29.62 12.42 4.47
C ARG A 152 -29.42 13.85 3.98
N ALA A 153 -29.82 14.83 4.79
CA ALA A 153 -29.81 16.24 4.41
C ALA A 153 -28.39 16.81 4.20
N TYR A 154 -27.35 16.13 4.67
CA TYR A 154 -25.97 16.62 4.57
C TYR A 154 -25.27 16.18 3.28
N PHE A 155 -25.68 15.07 2.67
CA PHE A 155 -24.85 14.34 1.71
C PHE A 155 -25.45 14.29 0.30
N ASP A 156 -24.65 14.67 -0.69
CA ASP A 156 -24.92 14.48 -2.12
C ASP A 156 -23.59 14.39 -2.92
N PRO A 157 -23.22 13.23 -3.50
CA PRO A 157 -23.97 11.96 -3.55
C PRO A 157 -23.70 10.99 -2.38
N LEU A 158 -24.46 9.89 -2.36
CA LEU A 158 -24.10 8.67 -1.64
C LEU A 158 -23.61 7.63 -2.66
N VAL A 159 -22.38 7.16 -2.50
CA VAL A 159 -21.75 6.14 -3.34
C VAL A 159 -21.55 4.87 -2.53
N ILE A 160 -22.12 3.77 -3.01
CA ILE A 160 -22.14 2.50 -2.27
C ILE A 160 -21.56 1.42 -3.16
N SER A 161 -20.60 0.65 -2.64
CA SER A 161 -19.88 -0.35 -3.43
C SER A 161 -20.80 -1.43 -4.02
N ALA A 162 -21.89 -1.79 -3.34
CA ALA A 162 -22.88 -2.75 -3.85
C ALA A 162 -23.50 -2.35 -5.20
N ASP A 163 -23.65 -1.06 -5.46
CA ASP A 163 -24.26 -0.56 -6.70
C ASP A 163 -23.25 -0.52 -7.86
N LEU A 164 -21.96 -0.42 -7.54
CA LEU A 164 -20.88 -0.27 -8.51
C LEU A 164 -20.09 -1.56 -8.77
N GLY A 165 -20.18 -2.55 -7.87
CA GLY A 165 -19.36 -3.76 -7.91
C GLY A 165 -17.87 -3.52 -7.62
N ILE A 166 -17.51 -2.32 -7.18
CA ILE A 166 -16.14 -1.89 -6.88
C ILE A 166 -16.13 -1.27 -5.49
N ARG A 167 -15.11 -1.61 -4.68
CA ARG A 167 -14.95 -1.11 -3.31
C ARG A 167 -13.63 -0.38 -3.11
N LYS A 168 -13.58 0.51 -2.11
CA LYS A 168 -12.30 1.08 -1.62
C LYS A 168 -11.38 -0.09 -1.19
N PRO A 169 -10.06 -0.04 -1.48
CA PRO A 169 -9.28 1.12 -1.92
C PRO A 169 -9.17 1.34 -3.44
N ASP A 170 -10.00 0.71 -4.27
CA ASP A 170 -9.98 0.96 -5.72
C ASP A 170 -10.41 2.41 -6.03
N ALA A 171 -9.54 3.16 -6.70
CA ALA A 171 -9.76 4.58 -6.99
C ALA A 171 -11.01 4.87 -7.83
N ARG A 172 -11.48 3.89 -8.62
CA ARG A 172 -12.63 4.05 -9.52
C ARG A 172 -13.92 4.32 -8.77
N ILE A 173 -14.04 3.90 -7.51
CA ILE A 173 -15.24 4.17 -6.69
C ILE A 173 -15.47 5.68 -6.48
N PHE A 174 -14.40 6.50 -6.51
CA PHE A 174 -14.50 7.94 -6.33
C PHE A 174 -14.81 8.69 -7.64
N ALA A 175 -14.68 8.04 -8.80
CA ALA A 175 -14.71 8.70 -10.10
C ALA A 175 -16.07 9.37 -10.39
N ALA A 176 -17.17 8.66 -10.13
CA ALA A 176 -18.52 9.18 -10.36
C ALA A 176 -18.78 10.45 -9.53
N LEU A 177 -18.38 10.42 -8.25
CA LEU A 177 -18.50 11.54 -7.32
C LEU A 177 -17.66 12.74 -7.76
N LEU A 178 -16.38 12.53 -8.11
CA LEU A 178 -15.49 13.61 -8.53
C LEU A 178 -15.98 14.27 -9.83
N ASN A 179 -16.51 13.47 -10.76
CA ASN A 179 -17.12 13.96 -12.00
C ASN A 179 -18.39 14.78 -11.73
N GLN A 180 -19.27 14.32 -10.83
CA GLN A 180 -20.43 15.10 -10.41
C GLN A 180 -20.01 16.40 -9.71
N TRP A 181 -18.92 16.35 -8.95
CA TRP A 181 -18.45 17.49 -8.18
C TRP A 181 -17.68 18.53 -9.00
N GLN A 182 -17.09 18.12 -10.13
CA GLN A 182 -16.18 18.96 -10.94
C GLN A 182 -15.06 19.56 -10.08
N LEU A 183 -14.57 18.78 -9.11
CA LEU A 183 -13.50 19.17 -8.20
C LEU A 183 -12.22 18.37 -8.51
N PRO A 184 -11.04 19.03 -8.57
CA PRO A 184 -9.77 18.32 -8.63
C PRO A 184 -9.59 17.41 -7.39
N PRO A 185 -9.05 16.19 -7.53
CA PRO A 185 -8.86 15.27 -6.41
C PRO A 185 -8.11 15.89 -5.23
N ALA A 186 -7.08 16.72 -5.50
CA ALA A 186 -6.30 17.39 -4.46
C ALA A 186 -7.10 18.40 -3.59
N GLN A 187 -8.30 18.81 -4.02
CA GLN A 187 -9.22 19.68 -3.26
C GLN A 187 -10.29 18.89 -2.49
N VAL A 188 -10.22 17.55 -2.51
CA VAL A 188 -11.19 16.68 -1.86
C VAL A 188 -10.49 15.83 -0.81
N ALA A 189 -11.10 15.69 0.37
CA ALA A 189 -10.59 14.85 1.45
C ALA A 189 -11.53 13.68 1.72
N MET A 190 -10.96 12.49 1.90
CA MET A 190 -11.63 11.30 2.41
C MET A 190 -11.35 11.16 3.90
N VAL A 191 -12.40 10.96 4.68
CA VAL A 191 -12.36 10.76 6.13
C VAL A 191 -12.91 9.37 6.43
N GLY A 192 -12.16 8.56 7.15
CA GLY A 192 -12.57 7.20 7.48
C GLY A 192 -11.71 6.56 8.57
N ASP A 193 -12.15 5.41 9.08
CA ASP A 193 -11.52 4.70 10.19
C ASP A 193 -10.50 3.64 9.75
N THR A 194 -10.51 3.25 8.46
CA THR A 194 -9.76 2.11 7.95
C THR A 194 -8.59 2.55 7.07
N LEU A 195 -7.35 2.26 7.47
CA LEU A 195 -6.15 2.63 6.71
C LEU A 195 -6.13 2.00 5.31
N ALA A 196 -6.38 0.69 5.23
CA ALA A 196 -6.31 -0.08 3.98
C ALA A 196 -7.43 0.24 2.97
N ALA A 197 -8.54 0.82 3.42
CA ALA A 197 -9.67 1.15 2.56
C ALA A 197 -9.77 2.65 2.33
N ASP A 198 -9.92 3.45 3.40
CA ASP A 198 -10.22 4.88 3.29
C ASP A 198 -8.98 5.69 2.95
N VAL A 199 -7.91 5.50 3.73
CA VAL A 199 -6.67 6.26 3.55
C VAL A 199 -5.96 5.85 2.27
N LEU A 200 -5.79 4.54 2.04
CA LEU A 200 -5.22 4.04 0.81
C LEU A 200 -6.08 4.35 -0.41
N GLY A 201 -7.41 4.19 -0.29
CA GLY A 201 -8.34 4.53 -1.37
C GLY A 201 -8.28 6.00 -1.76
N ALA A 202 -8.19 6.89 -0.77
CA ALA A 202 -7.97 8.31 -0.99
C ALA A 202 -6.68 8.57 -1.78
N HIS A 203 -5.57 7.97 -1.36
CA HIS A 203 -4.28 8.14 -2.04
C HIS A 203 -4.30 7.61 -3.47
N ASN A 204 -4.89 6.44 -3.69
CA ASN A 204 -5.01 5.84 -5.02
C ASN A 204 -5.81 6.73 -5.97
N ALA A 205 -6.77 7.50 -5.46
CA ALA A 205 -7.57 8.46 -6.22
C ALA A 205 -6.96 9.88 -6.27
N GLY A 206 -5.79 10.12 -5.66
CA GLY A 206 -5.17 11.45 -5.58
C GLY A 206 -5.87 12.41 -4.60
N LEU A 207 -6.78 11.89 -3.78
CA LEU A 207 -7.50 12.62 -2.74
C LEU A 207 -6.62 12.87 -1.53
N ARG A 208 -7.12 13.72 -0.63
CA ARG A 208 -6.55 13.90 0.70
C ARG A 208 -7.12 12.88 1.66
N SER A 209 -6.40 12.53 2.72
CA SER A 209 -6.85 11.52 3.69
C SER A 209 -6.81 12.04 5.13
N VAL A 210 -7.90 11.85 5.87
CA VAL A 210 -7.92 12.07 7.31
C VAL A 210 -8.33 10.77 7.99
N TRP A 211 -7.42 10.20 8.76
CA TRP A 211 -7.69 8.96 9.48
C TRP A 211 -8.33 9.24 10.84
N LEU A 212 -9.52 8.69 11.07
CA LEU A 212 -10.19 8.74 12.35
C LEU A 212 -9.76 7.53 13.20
N ARG A 213 -9.08 7.79 14.33
CA ARG A 213 -8.46 6.73 15.15
C ARG A 213 -9.41 5.99 16.09
N THR A 214 -10.72 6.17 15.95
CA THR A 214 -11.74 5.49 16.77
C THR A 214 -11.58 3.98 16.79
N ARG A 215 -11.03 3.39 15.72
CA ARG A 215 -10.73 1.96 15.60
C ARG A 215 -9.25 1.64 15.33
N ALA A 216 -8.32 2.47 15.82
CA ALA A 216 -6.89 2.32 15.55
C ALA A 216 -6.30 0.98 16.03
N ALA A 217 -6.84 0.40 17.11
CA ALA A 217 -6.37 -0.87 17.67
C ALA A 217 -6.86 -2.13 16.93
N ARG A 218 -7.71 -2.01 15.89
CA ARG A 218 -8.12 -3.17 15.09
C ARG A 218 -6.90 -3.76 14.37
N ALA A 219 -6.86 -5.10 14.28
CA ALA A 219 -5.71 -5.82 13.74
C ALA A 219 -5.39 -5.44 12.28
N ASP A 220 -6.40 -5.13 11.48
CA ASP A 220 -6.26 -4.62 10.11
C ASP A 220 -5.51 -3.28 10.09
N ASN A 221 -5.93 -2.31 10.90
CA ASN A 221 -5.24 -1.02 11.01
C ASN A 221 -3.81 -1.15 11.55
N VAL A 222 -3.59 -1.98 12.58
CA VAL A 222 -2.25 -2.22 13.14
C VAL A 222 -1.30 -2.78 12.09
N ALA A 223 -1.75 -3.74 11.25
CA ALA A 223 -0.95 -4.32 10.19
C ALA A 223 -0.47 -3.28 9.14
N HIS A 224 -1.21 -2.19 8.97
CA HIS A 224 -0.95 -1.18 7.95
C HIS A 224 -0.30 0.11 8.46
N THR A 225 -0.16 0.27 9.77
CA THR A 225 0.32 1.52 10.41
C THR A 225 1.75 1.90 9.96
N ALA A 226 2.58 0.92 9.58
CA ALA A 226 3.95 1.17 9.11
C ALA A 226 4.05 1.56 7.62
N GLY A 227 3.01 1.28 6.82
CA GLY A 227 3.06 1.42 5.36
C GLY A 227 2.12 2.47 4.78
N ILE A 228 0.98 2.73 5.44
CA ILE A 228 -0.05 3.66 4.97
C ILE A 228 -0.08 4.87 5.91
N ILE A 229 0.40 6.02 5.43
CA ILE A 229 0.53 7.26 6.21
C ILE A 229 -0.56 8.25 5.78
N PRO A 230 -1.56 8.57 6.62
CA PRO A 230 -2.60 9.54 6.27
C PRO A 230 -2.06 10.98 6.23
N ASP A 231 -2.74 11.90 5.53
CA ASP A 231 -2.35 13.32 5.53
C ASP A 231 -2.51 13.98 6.89
N ALA A 232 -3.51 13.54 7.64
CA ALA A 232 -3.74 13.90 9.02
C ALA A 232 -4.49 12.78 9.73
N ALA A 233 -4.49 12.80 11.06
CA ALA A 233 -5.25 11.84 11.83
C ALA A 233 -5.82 12.50 13.09
N ILE A 234 -7.07 12.18 13.39
CA ILE A 234 -7.89 12.78 14.45
C ILE A 234 -8.42 11.68 15.37
N ASP A 235 -8.70 12.03 16.63
CA ASP A 235 -9.31 11.10 17.59
C ASP A 235 -10.83 11.32 17.68
N THR A 236 -11.29 12.52 17.37
CA THR A 236 -12.70 12.91 17.41
C THR A 236 -13.12 13.69 16.16
N LEU A 237 -14.40 13.57 15.77
CA LEU A 237 -14.93 14.32 14.61
C LEU A 237 -14.91 15.83 14.81
N ALA A 238 -14.91 16.32 16.06
CA ALA A 238 -14.87 17.74 16.37
C ALA A 238 -13.57 18.42 15.90
N GLU A 239 -12.47 17.68 15.76
CA GLU A 239 -11.19 18.19 15.29
C GLU A 239 -11.15 18.41 13.77
N LEU A 240 -12.01 17.72 13.03
CA LEU A 240 -11.96 17.64 11.57
C LEU A 240 -12.00 19.01 10.89
N PRO A 241 -12.88 19.96 11.23
CA PRO A 241 -12.93 21.27 10.57
C PRO A 241 -11.60 22.04 10.70
N ALA A 242 -10.93 21.97 11.85
CA ALA A 242 -9.63 22.61 12.05
C ALA A 242 -8.52 21.90 11.26
N VAL A 243 -8.52 20.57 11.24
CA VAL A 243 -7.54 19.76 10.49
C VAL A 243 -7.65 20.00 9.00
N LEU A 244 -8.86 20.03 8.43
CA LEU A 244 -9.07 20.24 6.99
C LEU A 244 -8.54 21.60 6.50
N ARG A 245 -8.58 22.64 7.35
CA ARG A 245 -8.02 23.96 7.04
C ARG A 245 -6.49 23.95 6.96
N ASN A 246 -5.84 23.05 7.70
CA ASN A 246 -4.39 23.00 7.89
C ASN A 246 -3.72 21.78 7.23
N LEU A 247 -4.41 21.07 6.32
CA LEU A 247 -3.82 19.90 5.67
C LEU A 247 -2.53 20.26 4.90
N PRO A 248 -1.40 19.57 5.15
CA PRO A 248 -0.09 19.88 4.56
C PRO A 248 -0.13 19.81 3.03
N GLN A 249 0.61 20.58 2.23
CA GLN A 249 0.44 20.52 0.76
C GLN A 249 0.82 19.14 0.15
N HIS A 250 0.25 18.76 -1.02
CA HIS A 250 0.43 17.43 -1.65
C HIS A 250 1.90 17.03 -1.88
N ALA A 251 2.80 18.00 -2.09
CA ALA A 251 4.25 17.78 -2.23
C ALA A 251 4.93 17.26 -0.94
N GLN A 252 4.27 17.38 0.23
CA GLN A 252 4.76 16.85 1.50
C GLN A 252 4.35 15.39 1.74
N ARG A 253 3.56 14.77 0.83
CA ARG A 253 2.97 13.43 0.98
C ARG A 253 3.86 12.26 0.59
N GLU A 254 4.79 12.46 -0.32
CA GLU A 254 5.58 11.32 -0.78
C GLU A 254 6.60 10.92 0.28
N PRO A 255 6.69 9.62 0.63
CA PRO A 255 7.73 9.15 1.53
C PRO A 255 9.06 9.58 0.92
N LYS A 256 9.82 10.38 1.68
CA LYS A 256 11.15 10.83 1.24
C LYS A 256 11.97 9.59 0.91
N LEU A 257 12.41 9.47 -0.35
CA LEU A 257 13.22 8.35 -0.83
C LEU A 257 14.69 8.73 -0.73
N SER A 258 15.45 8.05 0.14
CA SER A 258 16.91 8.18 0.20
C SER A 258 17.56 7.32 -0.86
N ILE A 259 18.34 7.93 -1.72
CA ILE A 259 19.01 7.29 -2.85
C ILE A 259 20.49 7.20 -2.50
N ILE A 260 20.92 5.99 -2.17
CA ILE A 260 22.28 5.71 -1.70
C ILE A 260 23.17 5.43 -2.91
N ILE A 261 24.13 6.32 -3.17
CA ILE A 261 25.02 6.24 -4.32
C ILE A 261 26.47 6.06 -3.83
N PRO A 262 27.00 4.83 -3.79
CA PRO A 262 28.42 4.60 -3.56
C PRO A 262 29.23 5.06 -4.78
N VAL A 263 30.31 5.81 -4.54
CA VAL A 263 31.13 6.43 -5.58
C VAL A 263 32.60 6.06 -5.37
N PHE A 264 33.20 5.37 -6.35
CA PHE A 264 34.64 5.14 -6.41
C PHE A 264 35.12 5.24 -7.86
N ASN A 265 35.83 6.33 -8.17
CA ASN A 265 36.35 6.63 -9.50
C ASN A 265 35.28 6.69 -10.62
N GLU A 266 34.29 7.57 -10.43
CA GLU A 266 33.13 7.73 -11.32
C GLU A 266 32.99 9.19 -11.81
N ALA A 267 34.11 9.89 -12.02
CA ALA A 267 34.10 11.30 -12.40
C ALA A 267 33.40 11.54 -13.75
N ALA A 268 33.42 10.54 -14.64
CA ALA A 268 32.80 10.62 -15.97
C ALA A 268 31.26 10.53 -15.95
N THR A 269 30.67 9.97 -14.90
CA THR A 269 29.26 9.55 -14.86
C THR A 269 28.45 10.25 -13.76
N ILE A 270 29.09 10.57 -12.63
CA ILE A 270 28.39 11.01 -11.41
C ILE A 270 27.51 12.24 -11.58
N VAL A 271 27.98 13.27 -12.31
CA VAL A 271 27.20 14.51 -12.54
C VAL A 271 25.94 14.21 -13.35
N GLN A 272 26.09 13.46 -14.44
CA GLN A 272 24.96 13.07 -15.29
C GLN A 272 23.95 12.20 -14.52
N LEU A 273 24.43 11.29 -13.68
CA LEU A 273 23.56 10.45 -12.86
C LEU A 273 22.75 11.29 -11.88
N VAL A 274 23.40 12.19 -11.12
CA VAL A 274 22.72 13.07 -10.15
C VAL A 274 21.64 13.91 -10.83
N GLU A 275 21.91 14.45 -12.02
CA GLU A 275 20.89 15.15 -12.79
C GLU A 275 19.71 14.27 -13.19
N ARG A 276 19.95 13.01 -13.61
CA ARG A 276 18.87 12.08 -13.95
C ARG A 276 18.02 11.74 -12.73
N VAL A 277 18.67 11.49 -11.58
CA VAL A 277 17.98 11.20 -10.32
C VAL A 277 17.13 12.38 -9.86
N ARG A 278 17.63 13.62 -9.96
CA ARG A 278 16.87 14.82 -9.59
C ARG A 278 15.66 15.10 -10.48
N ARG A 279 15.62 14.55 -11.69
CA ARG A 279 14.47 14.67 -12.61
C ARG A 279 13.37 13.66 -12.32
N VAL A 280 13.59 12.72 -11.40
CA VAL A 280 12.55 11.78 -10.97
C VAL A 280 11.47 12.58 -10.22
N PRO A 281 10.18 12.41 -10.54
CA PRO A 281 9.09 13.17 -9.92
C PRO A 281 8.76 12.59 -8.53
N LEU A 282 9.77 12.49 -7.66
CA LEU A 282 9.66 11.99 -6.30
C LEU A 282 10.29 12.96 -5.31
N ARG A 283 9.78 12.98 -4.07
CA ARG A 283 10.50 13.61 -2.96
C ARG A 283 11.74 12.78 -2.59
N ILE A 284 12.94 13.26 -2.93
CA ILE A 284 14.19 12.52 -2.75
C ILE A 284 15.15 13.11 -1.71
N GLU A 285 16.08 12.28 -1.27
CA GLU A 285 17.35 12.63 -0.64
C GLU A 285 18.46 11.92 -1.39
N LEU A 286 19.51 12.63 -1.80
CA LEU A 286 20.71 12.04 -2.35
C LEU A 286 21.70 11.79 -1.22
N VAL A 287 22.16 10.55 -1.05
CA VAL A 287 23.22 10.20 -0.11
C VAL A 287 24.41 9.67 -0.90
N LEU A 288 25.35 10.57 -1.18
CA LEU A 288 26.53 10.30 -2.01
C LEU A 288 27.68 9.87 -1.09
N VAL A 289 28.23 8.68 -1.31
CA VAL A 289 29.30 8.13 -0.47
C VAL A 289 30.57 7.93 -1.29
N ASN A 290 31.50 8.87 -1.18
CA ASN A 290 32.81 8.80 -1.83
C ASN A 290 33.77 7.89 -1.08
N ASP A 291 34.10 6.75 -1.67
CA ASP A 291 34.98 5.74 -1.07
C ASP A 291 36.46 5.95 -1.45
N ALA A 292 36.96 7.16 -1.19
CA ALA A 292 38.34 7.60 -1.47
C ALA A 292 38.75 7.58 -2.95
N SER A 293 37.91 8.15 -3.84
CA SER A 293 38.22 8.31 -5.27
C SER A 293 39.46 9.17 -5.54
N THR A 294 40.18 8.86 -6.63
CA THR A 294 41.43 9.51 -7.07
C THR A 294 41.35 10.16 -8.45
N ASP A 295 40.20 10.06 -9.13
CA ASP A 295 39.99 10.49 -10.52
C ASP A 295 39.33 11.88 -10.67
N GLY A 296 39.16 12.61 -9.57
CA GLY A 296 38.44 13.89 -9.54
C GLY A 296 36.99 13.81 -9.07
N SER A 297 36.44 12.60 -8.83
CA SER A 297 35.06 12.43 -8.33
C SER A 297 34.78 13.24 -7.07
N ARG A 298 35.76 13.33 -6.15
CA ARG A 298 35.63 14.11 -4.91
C ARG A 298 35.29 15.58 -5.17
N ALA A 299 36.03 16.23 -6.08
CA ALA A 299 35.82 17.63 -6.38
C ALA A 299 34.45 17.89 -7.02
N LEU A 300 33.96 16.95 -7.84
CA LEU A 300 32.62 17.02 -8.44
C LEU A 300 31.53 16.85 -7.39
N LEU A 301 31.72 15.94 -6.43
CA LEU A 301 30.80 15.75 -5.31
C LEU A 301 30.75 16.99 -4.42
N ASP A 302 31.89 17.58 -4.08
CA ASP A 302 31.95 18.79 -3.24
C ASP A 302 31.14 19.96 -3.84
N GLN A 303 31.09 20.07 -5.17
CA GLN A 303 30.26 21.07 -5.86
C GLN A 303 28.74 20.84 -5.68
N LEU A 304 28.33 19.59 -5.45
CA LEU A 304 26.94 19.21 -5.23
C LEU A 304 26.48 19.39 -3.76
N ALA A 305 27.41 19.60 -2.83
CA ALA A 305 27.14 19.62 -1.38
C ALA A 305 26.21 20.75 -0.93
N ASN A 306 26.11 21.84 -1.70
CA ASN A 306 25.29 23.01 -1.33
C ASN A 306 23.79 22.79 -1.56
N ALA A 307 23.39 21.69 -2.18
CA ALA A 307 21.99 21.43 -2.47
C ALA A 307 21.27 20.85 -1.23
N PRO A 308 20.07 21.37 -0.88
CA PRO A 308 19.35 21.00 0.35
C PRO A 308 18.85 19.54 0.37
N ASP A 309 18.86 18.87 -0.78
CA ASP A 309 18.47 17.47 -0.97
C ASP A 309 19.65 16.50 -0.87
N THR A 310 20.87 16.96 -0.60
CA THR A 310 22.10 16.17 -0.77
C THR A 310 22.90 16.05 0.53
N VAL A 311 23.29 14.83 0.85
CA VAL A 311 24.21 14.46 1.93
C VAL A 311 25.42 13.79 1.30
N ILE A 312 26.62 14.23 1.68
CA ILE A 312 27.87 13.67 1.14
C ILE A 312 28.73 13.13 2.28
N ILE A 313 29.22 11.91 2.09
CA ILE A 313 30.11 11.22 3.02
C ILE A 313 31.40 10.89 2.29
N HIS A 314 32.55 11.32 2.84
CA HIS A 314 33.86 10.92 2.32
C HIS A 314 34.53 9.94 3.26
N HIS A 315 34.89 8.77 2.76
CA HIS A 315 35.82 7.89 3.45
C HIS A 315 37.25 8.35 3.22
N ALA A 316 38.08 8.25 4.27
CA ALA A 316 39.50 8.58 4.20
C ALA A 316 40.32 7.56 3.39
N LEU A 317 39.86 6.31 3.34
CA LEU A 317 40.47 5.19 2.63
C LEU A 317 39.37 4.40 1.91
N ASN A 318 39.69 3.72 0.82
CA ASN A 318 38.74 2.83 0.14
C ASN A 318 38.41 1.64 1.04
N ARG A 319 37.12 1.48 1.38
CA ARG A 319 36.59 0.42 2.25
C ARG A 319 35.66 -0.54 1.51
N GLY A 320 35.44 -0.30 0.22
CA GLY A 320 34.62 -1.06 -0.70
C GLY A 320 33.12 -0.72 -0.68
N LYS A 321 32.42 -1.16 -1.72
CA LYS A 321 31.00 -0.87 -2.00
C LYS A 321 30.08 -1.17 -0.81
N GLY A 322 30.24 -2.33 -0.17
CA GLY A 322 29.41 -2.72 0.97
C GLY A 322 29.50 -1.75 2.14
N THR A 323 30.72 -1.28 2.45
CA THR A 323 30.93 -0.27 3.51
C THR A 323 30.35 1.10 3.13
N ALA A 324 30.45 1.48 1.86
CA ALA A 324 29.86 2.72 1.36
C ALA A 324 28.34 2.70 1.46
N ILE A 325 27.70 1.60 1.06
CA ILE A 325 26.25 1.39 1.20
C ILE A 325 25.85 1.43 2.68
N ALA A 326 26.56 0.73 3.57
CA ALA A 326 26.27 0.73 4.99
C ALA A 326 26.32 2.14 5.61
N SER A 327 27.33 2.93 5.23
CA SER A 327 27.48 4.32 5.70
C SER A 327 26.37 5.22 5.15
N GLY A 328 25.97 5.01 3.90
CA GLY A 328 24.85 5.73 3.29
C GLY A 328 23.51 5.39 3.93
N LEU A 329 23.22 4.11 4.18
CA LEU A 329 22.01 3.66 4.86
C LEU A 329 21.92 4.23 6.30
N ALA A 330 23.05 4.33 7.00
CA ALA A 330 23.10 4.92 8.33
C ALA A 330 22.80 6.43 8.35
N ALA A 331 23.19 7.15 7.28
CA ALA A 331 22.94 8.59 7.15
C ALA A 331 21.58 8.93 6.53
N ALA A 332 20.89 7.96 5.93
CA ALA A 332 19.61 8.15 5.27
C ALA A 332 18.52 8.63 6.25
N SER A 333 17.77 9.66 5.86
CA SER A 333 16.62 10.18 6.62
C SER A 333 15.26 9.79 6.01
N GLY A 334 15.27 9.21 4.82
CA GLY A 334 14.07 8.83 4.08
C GLY A 334 13.26 7.74 4.77
N ALA A 335 11.93 7.78 4.58
CA ALA A 335 11.05 6.69 5.01
C ALA A 335 11.31 5.40 4.21
N VAL A 336 11.91 5.54 3.03
CA VAL A 336 12.33 4.47 2.13
C VAL A 336 13.75 4.78 1.66
N ALA A 337 14.58 3.76 1.48
CA ALA A 337 15.88 3.89 0.83
C ALA A 337 16.00 2.95 -0.37
N VAL A 338 16.76 3.37 -1.39
CA VAL A 338 17.13 2.54 -2.54
C VAL A 338 18.62 2.72 -2.84
N ILE A 339 19.27 1.65 -3.26
CA ILE A 339 20.68 1.67 -3.69
C ILE A 339 20.72 1.96 -5.19
N GLN A 340 21.65 2.82 -5.61
CA GLN A 340 21.86 3.23 -7.00
C GLN A 340 23.35 3.19 -7.34
N ASP A 341 23.72 2.41 -8.36
CA ASP A 341 25.09 2.38 -8.87
C ASP A 341 25.41 3.65 -9.69
N ALA A 342 26.68 4.04 -9.69
CA ALA A 342 27.15 5.30 -10.29
C ALA A 342 27.36 5.23 -11.83
N ASP A 343 27.17 4.08 -12.46
CA ASP A 343 27.65 3.76 -13.82
C ASP A 343 26.65 4.02 -14.96
N LEU A 344 25.47 4.54 -14.65
CA LEU A 344 24.36 4.84 -15.57
C LEU A 344 23.72 3.59 -16.24
N GLU A 345 23.95 2.37 -15.74
CA GLU A 345 23.32 1.15 -16.30
C GLU A 345 21.81 1.05 -16.02
N TYR A 346 21.35 1.74 -14.97
CA TYR A 346 19.97 1.73 -14.51
C TYR A 346 19.25 3.06 -14.80
N ASP A 347 17.93 3.02 -14.97
CA ASP A 347 17.08 4.21 -15.13
C ASP A 347 16.46 4.65 -13.79
N PRO A 348 16.78 5.85 -13.27
CA PRO A 348 16.17 6.37 -12.04
C PRO A 348 14.64 6.54 -12.12
N GLN A 349 14.05 6.65 -13.30
CA GLN A 349 12.58 6.76 -13.44
C GLN A 349 11.85 5.50 -12.93
N ASP A 350 12.55 4.37 -12.84
CA ASP A 350 11.98 3.12 -12.34
C ASP A 350 11.66 3.17 -10.84
N PHE A 351 12.25 4.11 -10.09
CA PHE A 351 11.92 4.33 -8.68
C PHE A 351 10.43 4.60 -8.46
N VAL A 352 9.79 5.30 -9.40
CA VAL A 352 8.36 5.66 -9.31
C VAL A 352 7.50 4.40 -9.16
N ARG A 353 7.71 3.40 -10.01
CA ARG A 353 6.94 2.14 -9.94
C ARG A 353 7.41 1.20 -8.83
N MET A 354 8.70 1.24 -8.48
CA MET A 354 9.23 0.44 -7.37
C MET A 354 8.71 0.92 -6.01
N LEU A 355 8.41 2.20 -5.87
CA LEU A 355 7.89 2.77 -4.62
C LEU A 355 6.41 2.41 -4.39
N VAL A 356 5.65 2.11 -5.46
CA VAL A 356 4.20 1.83 -5.39
C VAL A 356 3.87 0.69 -4.41
N PRO A 357 4.48 -0.51 -4.48
CA PRO A 357 4.20 -1.58 -3.53
C PRO A 357 4.48 -1.22 -2.06
N ILE A 358 5.47 -0.36 -1.80
CA ILE A 358 5.78 0.10 -0.44
C ILE A 358 4.73 1.10 0.02
N ARG A 359 4.38 2.07 -0.83
CA ARG A 359 3.34 3.08 -0.57
C ARG A 359 1.97 2.46 -0.29
N GLU A 360 1.66 1.37 -0.98
CA GLU A 360 0.39 0.64 -0.83
C GLU A 360 0.40 -0.35 0.34
N GLY A 361 1.51 -0.46 1.08
CA GLY A 361 1.65 -1.40 2.19
C GLY A 361 1.70 -2.88 1.76
N ARG A 362 1.86 -3.16 0.46
CA ARG A 362 1.93 -4.52 -0.09
C ARG A 362 3.28 -5.19 0.15
N ALA A 363 4.34 -4.41 0.30
CA ALA A 363 5.68 -4.92 0.57
C ALA A 363 6.50 -3.91 1.40
N GLN A 364 7.42 -4.41 2.22
CA GLN A 364 8.42 -3.57 2.89
C GLN A 364 9.78 -3.58 2.17
N VAL A 365 9.97 -4.53 1.24
CA VAL A 365 11.17 -4.71 0.42
C VAL A 365 10.76 -4.98 -1.02
N VAL A 366 11.28 -4.17 -1.94
CA VAL A 366 11.03 -4.26 -3.37
C VAL A 366 12.35 -4.31 -4.13
N TYR A 367 12.53 -5.33 -4.96
CA TYR A 367 13.70 -5.49 -5.82
C TYR A 367 13.35 -5.16 -7.26
N GLY A 368 14.27 -4.53 -7.98
CA GLY A 368 14.14 -4.33 -9.41
C GLY A 368 14.60 -5.58 -10.17
N ALA A 369 13.69 -6.26 -10.87
CA ALA A 369 14.03 -7.42 -11.70
C ALA A 369 14.50 -6.97 -13.09
N ARG A 370 15.77 -7.23 -13.43
CA ARG A 370 16.35 -6.82 -14.73
C ARG A 370 15.98 -7.79 -15.85
N ASN A 371 15.86 -7.26 -17.07
CA ASN A 371 16.05 -8.08 -18.26
C ASN A 371 17.56 -8.28 -18.52
N LEU A 372 18.04 -9.51 -18.35
CA LEU A 372 19.46 -9.86 -18.50
C LEU A 372 19.87 -10.16 -19.96
N GLU A 373 19.00 -9.92 -20.95
CA GLU A 373 19.29 -10.15 -22.38
C GLU A 373 20.48 -9.33 -22.90
N SER A 374 20.72 -8.15 -22.34
CA SER A 374 21.88 -7.31 -22.66
C SER A 374 23.19 -7.81 -22.01
N GLN A 375 23.12 -8.76 -21.07
CA GLN A 375 24.29 -9.34 -20.43
C GLN A 375 24.99 -10.39 -21.30
N ARG A 376 26.33 -10.45 -21.20
CA ARG A 376 27.14 -11.54 -21.78
C ARG A 376 26.65 -12.90 -21.23
N PRO A 377 26.59 -13.96 -22.07
CA PRO A 377 26.01 -15.25 -21.66
C PRO A 377 26.59 -15.85 -20.36
N LEU A 378 27.91 -15.74 -20.15
CA LEU A 378 28.56 -16.26 -18.95
C LEU A 378 28.15 -15.50 -17.68
N MET A 379 28.00 -14.18 -17.76
CA MET A 379 27.56 -13.35 -16.63
C MET A 379 26.08 -13.62 -16.31
N ARG A 380 25.25 -13.74 -17.35
CA ARG A 380 23.84 -14.11 -17.22
C ARG A 380 23.70 -15.44 -16.50
N PHE A 381 24.48 -16.44 -16.89
CA PHE A 381 24.47 -17.76 -16.24
C PHE A 381 24.87 -17.67 -14.76
N GLY A 382 25.92 -16.90 -14.43
CA GLY A 382 26.36 -16.68 -13.05
C GLY A 382 25.25 -16.06 -12.18
N ASN A 383 24.58 -15.02 -12.68
CA ASN A 383 23.44 -14.41 -11.99
C ASN A 383 22.28 -15.41 -11.81
N GLN A 384 21.91 -16.12 -12.88
CA GLN A 384 20.84 -17.13 -12.81
C GLN A 384 21.15 -18.23 -11.80
N LEU A 385 22.42 -18.67 -11.70
CA LEU A 385 22.87 -19.65 -10.73
C LEU A 385 22.74 -19.12 -9.30
N LEU A 386 23.25 -17.91 -9.02
CA LEU A 386 23.16 -17.29 -7.69
C LEU A 386 21.70 -17.05 -7.27
N SER A 387 20.86 -16.61 -8.20
CA SER A 387 19.42 -16.42 -7.97
C SER A 387 18.72 -17.76 -7.72
N ALA A 388 19.05 -18.83 -8.46
CA ALA A 388 18.54 -20.18 -8.21
C ALA A 388 18.95 -20.73 -6.84
N LEU A 389 20.20 -20.53 -6.45
CA LEU A 389 20.70 -20.93 -5.13
C LEU A 389 20.01 -20.14 -4.00
N THR A 390 19.77 -18.84 -4.20
CA THR A 390 19.03 -18.02 -3.23
C THR A 390 17.61 -18.56 -3.03
N ARG A 391 16.89 -18.88 -4.11
CA ARG A 391 15.57 -19.51 -4.05
C ARG A 391 15.60 -20.83 -3.29
N MET A 392 16.58 -21.69 -3.57
CA MET A 392 16.73 -22.99 -2.90
C MET A 392 17.04 -22.84 -1.41
N LEU A 393 17.98 -21.96 -1.04
CA LEU A 393 18.46 -21.83 0.33
C LEU A 393 17.45 -21.13 1.25
N TYR A 394 16.75 -20.12 0.73
CA TYR A 394 15.88 -19.24 1.54
C TYR A 394 14.39 -19.38 1.23
N GLY A 395 13.99 -20.25 0.30
CA GLY A 395 12.58 -20.45 -0.07
C GLY A 395 11.93 -19.25 -0.75
N SER A 396 12.73 -18.34 -1.32
CA SER A 396 12.24 -17.12 -1.99
C SER A 396 11.75 -17.39 -3.42
N GLN A 397 11.02 -16.43 -4.00
CA GLN A 397 10.60 -16.44 -5.41
C GLN A 397 11.44 -15.54 -6.32
N LEU A 398 12.60 -15.06 -5.83
CA LEU A 398 13.47 -14.11 -6.54
C LEU A 398 13.99 -14.62 -7.88
N SER A 399 13.84 -13.81 -8.92
CA SER A 399 14.38 -14.05 -10.26
C SER A 399 15.75 -13.40 -10.49
N ASP A 400 16.05 -12.29 -9.81
CA ASP A 400 17.30 -11.54 -9.97
C ASP A 400 17.85 -11.00 -8.64
N MET A 401 18.63 -11.82 -7.95
CA MET A 401 19.21 -11.46 -6.63
C MET A 401 20.30 -10.38 -6.74
N GLU A 402 21.07 -10.37 -7.82
CA GLU A 402 22.24 -9.50 -8.03
C GLU A 402 21.87 -8.07 -8.49
N THR A 403 20.59 -7.69 -8.44
CA THR A 403 20.14 -6.35 -8.84
C THR A 403 20.66 -5.27 -7.90
N CYS A 404 21.06 -4.09 -8.42
CA CYS A 404 21.42 -2.95 -7.57
C CYS A 404 20.18 -2.37 -6.87
N TYR A 405 19.07 -2.22 -7.60
CA TYR A 405 17.85 -1.60 -7.08
C TYR A 405 17.18 -2.48 -6.04
N LYS A 406 17.60 -2.32 -4.79
CA LYS A 406 17.04 -2.91 -3.59
C LYS A 406 16.40 -1.77 -2.79
N MET A 407 15.09 -1.62 -2.92
CA MET A 407 14.31 -0.59 -2.25
C MET A 407 13.70 -1.17 -0.97
N MET A 408 13.89 -0.48 0.15
CA MET A 408 13.54 -0.98 1.47
C MET A 408 12.95 0.14 2.32
N SER A 409 11.92 -0.18 3.10
CA SER A 409 11.41 0.73 4.12
C SER A 409 12.45 0.98 5.22
N ARG A 410 12.31 2.11 5.94
CA ARG A 410 13.18 2.46 7.07
C ARG A 410 13.22 1.42 8.17
N ALA A 411 12.08 0.78 8.44
CA ALA A 411 11.99 -0.30 9.43
C ALA A 411 12.89 -1.49 9.06
N VAL A 412 13.12 -1.74 7.76
CA VAL A 412 13.97 -2.82 7.27
C VAL A 412 15.42 -2.37 7.15
N TYR A 413 15.71 -1.26 6.48
CA TYR A 413 17.11 -0.94 6.18
C TYR A 413 17.93 -0.60 7.43
N LEU A 414 17.29 -0.10 8.51
CA LEU A 414 17.98 0.16 9.78
C LEU A 414 18.36 -1.11 10.55
N THR A 415 17.74 -2.24 10.25
CA THR A 415 18.06 -3.53 10.89
C THR A 415 19.15 -4.28 10.13
N LEU A 416 19.52 -3.83 8.93
CA LEU A 416 20.58 -4.40 8.12
C LEU A 416 21.94 -3.97 8.67
N ALA A 417 22.39 -4.64 9.73
CA ALA A 417 23.75 -4.48 10.26
C ALA A 417 24.78 -5.09 9.29
N LEU A 418 25.06 -4.42 8.16
CA LEU A 418 25.93 -4.93 7.09
C LEU A 418 27.39 -5.10 7.55
N GLU A 419 27.97 -6.25 7.24
CA GLU A 419 29.35 -6.64 7.60
C GLU A 419 30.28 -6.68 6.38
N CYS A 420 29.72 -6.99 5.20
CA CYS A 420 30.48 -7.19 3.98
C CYS A 420 31.06 -5.87 3.46
N ARG A 421 32.24 -5.96 2.84
CA ARG A 421 32.99 -4.79 2.37
C ARG A 421 32.90 -4.58 0.86
N ARG A 422 32.67 -5.61 0.05
CA ARG A 422 32.81 -5.55 -1.41
C ARG A 422 31.47 -5.86 -2.10
N PHE A 423 31.52 -6.62 -3.21
CA PHE A 423 30.38 -7.03 -4.03
C PHE A 423 29.59 -8.23 -3.44
N ASP A 424 29.97 -8.67 -2.25
CA ASP A 424 29.22 -9.64 -1.46
C ASP A 424 28.02 -9.01 -0.73
N VAL A 425 27.89 -7.67 -0.78
CA VAL A 425 26.82 -6.92 -0.12
C VAL A 425 25.44 -7.22 -0.71
N GLU A 426 25.32 -7.45 -2.02
CA GLU A 426 24.06 -7.79 -2.67
C GLU A 426 23.47 -9.10 -2.12
N ALA A 427 24.32 -10.11 -1.94
CA ALA A 427 23.98 -11.38 -1.32
C ALA A 427 23.73 -11.25 0.19
N GLU A 428 24.52 -10.45 0.91
CA GLU A 428 24.32 -10.19 2.33
C GLU A 428 22.97 -9.54 2.62
N ILE A 429 22.63 -8.45 1.91
CA ILE A 429 21.35 -7.74 2.08
C ILE A 429 20.21 -8.73 1.88
N THR A 430 20.24 -9.49 0.77
CA THR A 430 19.18 -10.44 0.44
C THR A 430 19.05 -11.53 1.51
N ALA A 431 20.17 -12.11 1.96
CA ALA A 431 20.16 -13.10 3.02
C ALA A 431 19.59 -12.55 4.33
N LYS A 432 20.02 -11.35 4.76
CA LYS A 432 19.54 -10.72 6.00
C LYS A 432 18.06 -10.36 5.93
N VAL A 433 17.59 -9.83 4.81
CA VAL A 433 16.16 -9.54 4.57
C VAL A 433 15.31 -10.81 4.67
N LEU A 434 15.69 -11.88 3.96
CA LEU A 434 14.92 -13.13 3.94
C LEU A 434 14.93 -13.84 5.30
N ARG A 435 16.06 -13.80 6.03
CA ARG A 435 16.15 -14.37 7.39
C ARG A 435 15.31 -13.62 8.41
N ALA A 436 15.13 -12.32 8.24
CA ALA A 436 14.23 -11.51 9.04
C ALA A 436 12.74 -11.79 8.72
N GLY A 437 12.44 -12.69 7.77
CA GLY A 437 11.07 -13.10 7.42
C GLY A 437 10.36 -12.13 6.47
N HIS A 438 11.07 -11.16 5.90
CA HIS A 438 10.47 -10.25 4.93
C HIS A 438 10.30 -10.93 3.57
N HIS A 439 9.13 -10.72 2.96
CA HIS A 439 8.90 -11.06 1.57
C HIS A 439 9.48 -9.98 0.65
N ILE A 440 10.22 -10.40 -0.37
CA ILE A 440 10.74 -9.50 -1.40
C ILE A 440 9.84 -9.55 -2.62
N LEU A 441 9.28 -8.40 -3.00
CA LEU A 441 8.47 -8.24 -4.20
C LEU A 441 9.33 -7.74 -5.36
N GLU A 442 9.24 -8.35 -6.53
CA GLU A 442 9.99 -7.93 -7.72
C GLU A 442 9.16 -7.03 -8.64
N VAL A 443 9.76 -5.92 -9.09
CA VAL A 443 9.19 -5.01 -10.08
C VAL A 443 10.12 -4.98 -11.31
N PRO A 444 9.63 -5.20 -12.54
CA PRO A 444 10.47 -5.15 -13.73
C PRO A 444 11.15 -3.78 -13.91
N ILE A 445 12.45 -3.76 -14.22
CA ILE A 445 13.24 -2.52 -14.40
C ILE A 445 14.00 -2.46 -15.73
N SER A 446 14.27 -1.24 -16.17
CA SER A 446 15.10 -0.90 -17.32
C SER A 446 16.57 -1.05 -16.95
N TYR A 447 17.29 -1.87 -17.71
CA TYR A 447 18.71 -2.13 -17.46
C TYR A 447 19.48 -2.29 -18.77
N THR A 448 20.57 -1.53 -18.92
CA THR A 448 21.47 -1.62 -20.08
C THR A 448 22.90 -1.83 -19.59
N ALA A 449 23.42 -3.05 -19.77
CA ALA A 449 24.79 -3.38 -19.36
C ALA A 449 25.83 -2.52 -20.10
N ARG A 450 26.79 -1.95 -19.36
CA ARG A 450 27.98 -1.28 -19.90
C ARG A 450 29.22 -2.11 -19.61
N TYR A 451 30.10 -2.24 -20.60
CA TYR A 451 31.32 -3.06 -20.51
C TYR A 451 32.62 -2.25 -20.57
N GLU A 452 32.54 -0.92 -20.52
CA GLU A 452 33.73 -0.08 -20.55
C GLU A 452 34.52 -0.28 -19.24
N ASN A 453 35.79 -0.70 -19.37
CA ASN A 453 36.76 -0.94 -18.29
C ASN A 453 36.44 -2.02 -17.23
N LYS A 454 35.29 -2.71 -17.28
CA LYS A 454 34.97 -3.83 -16.35
C LYS A 454 35.69 -5.12 -16.76
N LYS A 455 36.89 -5.38 -16.22
CA LYS A 455 37.54 -6.71 -16.25
C LYS A 455 36.92 -7.62 -15.18
N LEU A 456 35.70 -8.10 -15.41
CA LEU A 456 35.03 -9.04 -14.50
C LEU A 456 35.49 -10.48 -14.79
N SER A 457 35.98 -11.17 -13.76
CA SER A 457 36.42 -12.56 -13.79
C SER A 457 35.30 -13.48 -13.29
N PRO A 458 35.16 -14.73 -13.78
CA PRO A 458 34.22 -15.71 -13.22
C PRO A 458 34.37 -15.94 -11.71
N THR A 459 35.55 -15.64 -11.16
CA THR A 459 35.84 -15.72 -9.72
C THR A 459 35.12 -14.65 -8.88
N ASP A 460 34.62 -13.58 -9.51
CA ASP A 460 33.99 -12.46 -8.81
C ASP A 460 32.62 -12.82 -8.21
N GLY A 461 32.02 -13.95 -8.64
CA GLY A 461 30.80 -14.49 -8.04
C GLY A 461 31.01 -15.40 -6.82
N LEU A 462 32.25 -15.85 -6.54
CA LEU A 462 32.55 -16.71 -5.40
C LEU A 462 32.28 -16.03 -4.04
N PRO A 463 32.60 -14.75 -3.83
CA PRO A 463 32.24 -14.03 -2.60
C PRO A 463 30.72 -13.99 -2.36
N ALA A 464 29.92 -13.75 -3.40
CA ALA A 464 28.46 -13.73 -3.30
C ALA A 464 27.91 -15.12 -2.92
N LEU A 465 28.41 -16.18 -3.56
CA LEU A 465 28.08 -17.56 -3.21
C LEU A 465 28.42 -17.88 -1.75
N TRP A 466 29.63 -17.52 -1.32
CA TRP A 466 30.06 -17.72 0.07
C TRP A 466 29.20 -16.93 1.06
N ALA A 467 28.82 -15.70 0.73
CA ALA A 467 27.93 -14.88 1.56
C ALA A 467 26.57 -15.56 1.75
N LEU A 468 25.95 -16.07 0.67
CA LEU A 468 24.67 -16.80 0.76
C LEU A 468 24.76 -17.99 1.72
N LEU A 469 25.83 -18.78 1.64
CA LEU A 469 26.04 -19.94 2.52
C LEU A 469 26.38 -19.52 3.96
N LYS A 470 27.27 -18.54 4.14
CA LYS A 470 27.66 -17.97 5.44
C LYS A 470 26.43 -17.53 6.21
N TYR A 471 25.59 -16.68 5.61
CA TYR A 471 24.44 -16.12 6.30
C TYR A 471 23.30 -17.13 6.50
N ARG A 472 23.20 -18.17 5.66
CA ARG A 472 22.18 -19.21 5.83
C ARG A 472 22.44 -20.13 7.00
N PHE A 473 23.70 -20.53 7.19
CA PHE A 473 24.09 -21.63 8.07
C PHE A 473 24.96 -21.22 9.26
N PHE A 474 25.74 -20.15 9.15
CA PHE A 474 26.80 -19.83 10.12
C PHE A 474 26.61 -18.51 10.86
N SER A 475 25.80 -17.60 10.32
CA SER A 475 25.44 -16.35 11.00
C SER A 475 24.14 -16.55 11.78
N ARG A 476 24.10 -16.13 13.05
CA ARG A 476 22.86 -16.12 13.84
C ARG A 476 21.92 -15.01 13.43
#